data_AF-A0A9E5NEV3-F1
#
_entry.id   AF-A0A9E5NEV3-F1
#
_cell.length_a   1.000
_cell.length_b   1.000
_cell.length_c   1.000
_cell.angle_alpha   90.00
_cell.angle_beta   90.00
_cell.angle_gamma   90.00
#
_symmetry.space_group_name_H-M   'P 1'
#
loop_
_entity.id
_entity.type
_entity.pdbx_description
1 polymer ?
#
loop_
_entity_poly.entity_id
_entity_poly.type
_entity_poly.pdbx_seq_one_letter_code
_entity_poly.pdbx_strand_id
1 'polypeptide(L)' 'MGVAVDVQSGLVYVANSGNGTVSVVDGPKCRLADTITGLSRPGGLAVDEAADRIYVTDTETGILAV' A
#
# COMPACT_ATOMS: atom_id res chain seq x y z
N MET A 1 -10.78 -0.21 0.86
CA MET A 1 -10.01 0.90 1.45
C MET A 1 -9.36 0.38 2.72
N GLY A 2 -8.05 0.54 2.82
CA GLY A 2 -7.25 0.02 3.92
C GLY A 2 -5.99 0.86 4.06
N VAL A 3 -5.36 0.75 5.23
CA VAL A 3 -4.10 1.41 5.54
C VAL A 3 -3.19 0.44 6.27
N ALA A 4 -1.89 0.48 5.97
CA ALA A 4 -0.87 -0.23 6.72
C ALA A 4 0.35 0.68 6.90
N VAL A 5 1.15 0.40 7.94
CA VAL A 5 2.31 1.22 8.31
C VAL A 5 3.51 0.31 8.42
N ASP A 6 4.62 0.73 7.82
CA ASP A 6 5.95 0.22 8.11
C ASP A 6 6.61 1.18 9.10
N VAL A 7 6.79 0.71 10.33
CA VAL A 7 7.33 1.51 11.43
C VAL A 7 8.85 1.62 11.33
N GLN A 8 9.53 0.69 10.65
CA GLN A 8 10.98 0.73 10.46
C GLN A 8 11.38 1.81 9.45
N SER A 9 10.68 1.87 8.32
CA SER A 9 10.92 2.89 7.29
C SER A 9 10.15 4.20 7.52
N GLY A 10 9.12 4.16 8.38
CA GLY A 10 8.22 5.30 8.63
C GLY A 10 7.26 5.57 7.47
N LEU A 11 7.05 4.59 6.59
CA LEU A 11 6.16 4.69 5.45
C LEU A 11 4.74 4.25 5.80
N VAL A 12 3.76 4.95 5.23
CA VAL A 12 2.33 4.64 5.35
C VAL A 12 1.79 4.30 3.98
N TYR A 13 1.15 3.15 3.87
CA TYR A 13 0.57 2.64 2.63
C TYR A 13 -0.95 2.75 2.68
N VAL A 14 -1.55 3.37 1.66
CA VAL A 14 -3.01 3.62 1.61
C VAL A 14 -3.59 3.03 0.33
N ALA A 15 -4.54 2.11 0.47
CA ALA A 15 -5.22 1.48 -0.66
C ALA A 15 -6.36 2.35 -1.18
N ASN A 16 -6.17 2.92 -2.37
CA ASN A 16 -7.13 3.75 -3.07
C ASN A 16 -7.99 2.88 -3.99
N SER A 17 -8.96 2.18 -3.41
CA SER A 17 -9.78 1.18 -4.12
C SER A 17 -10.49 1.73 -5.35
N GLY A 18 -10.96 3.00 -5.31
CA GLY A 18 -11.65 3.62 -6.45
C GLY A 18 -10.71 4.08 -7.57
N ASN A 19 -9.41 4.21 -7.29
CA ASN A 19 -8.42 4.71 -8.23
C ASN A 19 -7.50 3.59 -8.76
N GLY A 20 -7.59 2.36 -8.24
CA GLY A 20 -6.70 1.27 -8.65
C GLY A 20 -5.24 1.51 -8.27
N THR A 21 -4.98 2.20 -7.15
CA THR A 21 -3.61 2.56 -6.72
C THR A 21 -3.39 2.33 -5.23
N VAL A 22 -2.12 2.25 -4.84
CA VAL A 22 -1.69 2.38 -3.44
C VAL A 22 -0.79 3.61 -3.32
N SER A 23 -1.15 4.53 -2.43
CA SER A 23 -0.28 5.66 -2.09
C SER A 23 0.75 5.24 -1.06
N VAL A 24 2.01 5.60 -1.28
CA VAL A 24 3.09 5.48 -0.30
C VAL A 24 3.37 6.87 0.26
N VAL A 25 3.25 7.04 1.56
CA VAL A 25 3.35 8.33 2.26
C VAL A 25 4.51 8.27 3.23
N ASP A 26 5.41 9.25 3.18
CA ASP A 26 6.37 9.55 4.25
C ASP A 26 5.55 10.02 5.46
N GLY A 27 5.41 9.14 6.45
CA GLY A 27 4.61 9.35 7.64
C GLY A 27 5.06 10.57 8.44
N PRO A 28 6.35 10.67 8.82
CA PRO A 28 6.88 11.82 9.55
C PRO A 28 6.65 13.18 8.86
N LYS A 29 6.74 13.23 7.53
CA LYS A 29 6.55 14.47 6.77
C LYS A 29 5.13 14.67 6.25
N CYS A 30 4.23 13.72 6.48
CA CYS A 30 2.89 13.67 5.91
C CYS A 30 2.87 13.99 4.40
N ARG A 31 3.83 13.43 3.65
CA ARG A 31 4.01 13.74 2.22
C ARG A 31 3.92 12.49 1.37
N LEU A 32 3.28 12.59 0.22
CA LEU A 32 3.32 11.51 -0.76
C LEU A 32 4.77 11.27 -1.18
N ALA A 33 5.24 10.05 -0.94
CA ALA A 33 6.55 9.58 -1.31
C ALA A 33 6.51 8.87 -2.67
N ASP A 34 5.48 8.05 -2.91
CA ASP A 34 5.31 7.32 -4.16
C ASP A 34 3.84 6.91 -4.42
N THR A 35 3.54 6.39 -5.61
CA THR A 35 2.23 5.84 -5.98
C THR A 35 2.40 4.56 -6.80
N ILE A 36 1.94 3.45 -6.23
CA ILE A 36 1.89 2.14 -6.88
C ILE A 36 0.65 2.08 -7.76
N THR A 37 0.85 1.71 -9.02
CA THR A 37 -0.20 1.64 -10.05
C THR A 37 -0.31 0.23 -10.63
N GLY A 38 -1.32 -0.02 -11.47
CA GLY A 38 -1.54 -1.34 -12.09
C GLY A 38 -2.44 -2.27 -11.29
N LEU A 39 -3.12 -1.76 -10.26
CA LEU A 39 -4.14 -2.49 -9.51
C LEU A 39 -5.53 -2.08 -10.03
N SER A 40 -6.52 -2.94 -9.84
CA SER A 40 -7.91 -2.65 -10.20
C SER A 40 -8.69 -2.18 -9.00
N ARG A 41 -8.73 -2.97 -7.92
CA ARG A 41 -9.50 -2.61 -6.73
C ARG A 41 -8.79 -3.02 -5.43
N PRO A 42 -7.70 -2.31 -5.07
CA PRO A 42 -6.92 -2.62 -3.87
C PRO A 42 -7.76 -2.43 -2.60
N GLY A 43 -7.70 -3.42 -1.72
CA GLY A 43 -8.55 -3.51 -0.53
C GLY A 43 -7.76 -3.53 0.77
N GLY A 44 -7.28 -4.71 1.14
CA GLY A 44 -6.50 -4.95 2.34
C GLY A 44 -5.01 -4.79 2.09
N LEU A 45 -4.30 -4.38 3.13
CA LEU A 45 -2.85 -4.16 3.13
C LEU A 45 -2.23 -4.88 4.34
N ALA A 46 -1.06 -5.46 4.15
CA ALA A 46 -0.19 -5.94 5.23
C ALA A 46 1.26 -5.57 4.90
N VAL A 47 2.08 -5.42 5.94
CA VAL A 47 3.49 -5.07 5.81
C VAL A 47 4.32 -6.17 6.46
N ASP A 48 5.38 -6.60 5.78
CA ASP A 48 6.44 -7.43 6.31
C ASP A 48 7.72 -6.58 6.33
N GLU A 49 7.93 -5.91 7.46
CA GLU A 49 9.05 -4.98 7.66
C GLU A 49 10.40 -5.70 7.60
N ALA A 50 10.46 -6.97 8.04
CA ALA A 50 11.69 -7.75 8.06
C ALA A 50 12.17 -8.11 6.65
N ALA A 51 11.22 -8.28 5.71
CA ALA A 51 11.51 -8.58 4.32
C ALA A 51 11.46 -7.35 3.40
N ASP A 52 11.17 -6.15 3.94
CA ASP A 52 10.94 -4.91 3.19
C ASP A 52 9.88 -5.07 2.07
N ARG A 53 8.71 -5.62 2.46
CA ARG A 53 7.62 -5.96 1.52
C ARG A 53 6.28 -5.49 2.02
N ILE A 54 5.39 -5.18 1.08
CA ILE A 54 3.96 -4.98 1.36
C ILE A 54 3.14 -6.00 0.59
N TYR A 55 2.01 -6.39 1.16
CA TYR A 55 1.06 -7.26 0.50
C TYR A 55 -0.24 -6.51 0.32
N VAL A 56 -0.71 -6.46 -0.92
CA VAL A 56 -1.97 -5.80 -1.28
C VAL A 56 -2.93 -6.83 -1.83
N THR A 57 -4.15 -6.88 -1.30
CA THR A 57 -5.21 -7.67 -1.94
C THR A 57 -5.92 -6.83 -3.00
N ASP A 58 -5.86 -7.28 -4.24
CA ASP A 58 -6.71 -6.74 -5.30
C ASP A 58 -7.99 -7.59 -5.41
N THR A 59 -9.11 -7.00 -5.02
CA THR A 59 -10.40 -7.71 -4.92
C THR A 59 -11.05 -8.02 -6.27
N GLU A 60 -10.50 -7.51 -7.37
CA GLU A 60 -11.04 -7.72 -8.71
C GLU A 60 -10.19 -8.66 -9.55
N THR A 61 -8.86 -8.62 -9.36
CA THR A 61 -7.93 -9.53 -10.07
C THR A 61 -7.49 -10.73 -9.23
N GLY A 62 -7.70 -10.70 -7.91
CA GLY A 62 -7.23 -11.73 -6.99
C GLY A 62 -5.71 -11.74 -6.80
N ILE A 63 -5.02 -10.69 -7.26
CA ILE A 63 -3.56 -10.60 -7.22
C ILE A 63 -3.10 -10.17 -5.81
N LEU A 64 -2.08 -10.86 -5.31
CA LEU A 64 -1.24 -10.43 -4.20
C LEU A 64 -0.02 -9.73 -4.80
N ALA A 65 0.00 -8.40 -4.79
CA ALA A 65 1.19 -7.65 -5.20
C ALA A 65 2.16 -7.59 -4.01
N VAL A 66 3.45 -7.86 -4.28
CA VAL A 66 4.57 -7.85 -3.32
C VAL A 66 5.44 -6.63 -3.58
#